data_AF-A0A922D7P4-F1
#
_entry.id   AF-A0A922D7P4-F1
#
_cell.length_a   1.000
_cell.length_b   1.000
_cell.length_c   1.000
_cell.angle_alpha   90.00
_cell.angle_beta   90.00
_cell.angle_gamma   90.00
#
_symmetry.space_group_name_H-M   'P 1'
#
loop_
_entity.id
_entity.type
_entity.pdbx_description
1 polymer ?
#
loop_
_entity_poly.entity_id
_entity_poly.type
_entity_poly.pdbx_seq_one_letter_code
_entity_poly.pdbx_strand_id
1 'polypeptide(L)'
;MGEEEGFVSQRHHQLLPTDPLYPTRSEIPIGLPSAGLARKDRSPDTSDEHCNIFYDKEKVELVEGGTFWLSESPSVPGSMSWGSVVPCIATWVIFQLKGVEPPGFSFQIVNTNIDEFSPRARRRSALLAWQHIASLPPSLPVVYCGGFNTQKRAWCATTLPDCLRQLLGLGFRAVATMTTAYNTKLMRLKRSRLSPRRRLHQSIDLELFYVGNYLYLFLCYVIWI
;
A
#
# COMPACT_ATOMS: atom_id res chain seq x y z
N MET A 1 30.69 -3.05 13.63
CA MET A 1 30.02 -3.64 12.44
C MET A 1 28.56 -3.25 12.53
N GLY A 2 28.18 -2.17 11.86
CA GLY A 2 26.80 -1.68 11.88
C GLY A 2 26.01 -2.32 10.73
N GLU A 3 24.86 -2.90 11.07
CA GLU A 3 23.87 -3.35 10.10
C GLU A 3 23.19 -2.10 9.52
N GLU A 4 23.36 -1.82 8.23
CA GLU A 4 22.58 -0.79 7.56
C GLU A 4 21.14 -1.31 7.39
N GLU A 5 20.25 -0.84 8.25
CA GLU A 5 18.81 -1.03 8.15
C GLU A 5 18.30 -0.62 6.77
N GLY A 6 17.42 -1.43 6.17
CA GLY A 6 16.83 -1.22 4.86
C GLY A 6 15.96 0.03 4.82
N PHE A 7 16.57 1.20 4.65
CA PHE A 7 15.86 2.47 4.66
C PHE A 7 15.05 2.67 3.37
N VAL A 8 13.72 2.75 3.49
CA VAL A 8 12.84 3.26 2.43
C VAL A 8 13.02 4.77 2.37
N SER A 9 13.65 5.27 1.31
CA SER A 9 13.75 6.71 1.07
C SER A 9 12.50 7.18 0.34
N GLN A 10 11.82 8.18 0.92
CA GLN A 10 10.62 8.78 0.34
C GLN A 10 10.99 10.14 -0.24
N ARG A 11 10.65 10.40 -1.51
CA ARG A 11 10.68 11.75 -2.08
C ARG A 11 9.27 12.22 -2.31
N HIS A 12 8.95 13.38 -1.77
CA HIS A 12 7.66 14.02 -1.95
C HIS A 12 7.77 15.02 -3.10
N HIS A 13 7.18 14.68 -4.25
CA HIS A 13 6.79 15.69 -5.24
C HIS A 13 5.34 16.02 -4.96
N GLN A 14 5.07 17.21 -4.44
CA GLN A 14 3.71 17.66 -4.21
C GLN A 14 3.16 18.18 -5.54
N LEU A 15 2.38 17.35 -6.23
CA LEU A 15 1.55 17.84 -7.33
C LEU A 15 0.31 18.50 -6.74
N LEU A 16 0.11 19.78 -7.05
CA LEU A 16 -1.08 20.53 -6.71
C LEU A 16 -2.21 20.22 -7.70
N PRO A 17 -3.49 20.36 -7.31
CA PRO A 17 -4.63 20.12 -8.22
C PRO A 17 -4.60 20.95 -9.51
N THR A 18 -3.80 22.00 -9.55
CA THR A 18 -3.59 22.89 -10.70
C THR A 18 -2.43 22.45 -11.61
N ASP A 19 -1.64 21.45 -11.22
CA ASP A 19 -0.53 20.98 -12.03
C ASP A 19 -1.05 20.22 -13.25
N PRO A 20 -0.50 20.44 -14.45
CA PRO A 20 -0.94 19.76 -15.68
C PRO A 20 -0.68 18.25 -15.68
N LEU A 21 0.11 17.75 -14.72
CA LEU A 21 0.34 16.32 -14.47
C LEU A 21 -0.59 15.74 -13.41
N TYR A 22 -1.53 16.53 -12.87
CA TYR A 22 -2.52 16.08 -11.91
C TYR A 22 -3.64 15.32 -12.64
N PRO A 23 -3.71 13.99 -12.54
CA PRO A 23 -4.77 13.25 -13.20
C PRO A 23 -6.12 13.61 -12.56
N THR A 24 -6.99 14.22 -13.36
CA THR A 24 -8.39 14.43 -12.99
C THR A 24 -9.13 13.08 -12.93
N ARG A 25 -10.25 13.00 -12.20
CA ARG A 25 -11.08 11.77 -12.14
C ARG A 25 -11.50 11.26 -13.53
N SER A 26 -11.55 12.14 -14.52
CA SER A 26 -11.81 11.87 -15.94
C SER A 26 -10.60 11.35 -16.73
N GLU A 27 -9.38 11.50 -16.22
CA GLU A 27 -8.13 11.04 -16.84
C GLU A 27 -7.62 9.72 -16.24
N ILE A 28 -8.41 9.13 -15.32
CA ILE A 28 -8.20 7.75 -14.88
C ILE A 28 -8.25 6.86 -16.13
N PRO A 29 -7.17 6.14 -16.46
CA PRO A 29 -7.15 5.35 -17.69
C PRO A 29 -8.23 4.26 -17.63
N ILE A 30 -9.27 4.44 -18.46
CA ILE A 30 -10.35 3.48 -18.62
C ILE A 30 -9.72 2.19 -19.16
N GLY A 31 -9.89 1.08 -18.43
CA GLY A 31 -9.41 -0.25 -18.85
C GLY A 31 -8.08 -0.71 -18.25
N LEU A 32 -7.49 0.03 -17.30
CA LEU A 32 -6.36 -0.51 -16.54
C LEU A 32 -6.80 -1.72 -15.69
N PRO A 33 -6.00 -2.80 -15.67
CA PRO A 33 -6.17 -3.88 -14.71
C PRO A 33 -6.16 -3.35 -13.28
N SER A 34 -7.08 -3.85 -12.46
CA SER A 34 -7.14 -3.51 -11.04
C SER A 34 -7.38 -4.74 -10.19
N ALA A 35 -6.90 -4.65 -8.96
CA ALA A 35 -7.23 -5.58 -7.88
C ALA A 35 -8.01 -4.80 -6.82
N GLY A 36 -9.11 -5.39 -6.34
CA GLY A 36 -9.99 -4.78 -5.35
C GLY A 36 -11.46 -5.11 -5.64
N LEU A 37 -12.31 -4.94 -4.64
CA LEU A 37 -13.71 -5.33 -4.66
C LEU A 37 -14.55 -4.23 -3.99
N ALA A 38 -15.81 -4.10 -4.40
CA ALA A 38 -16.75 -3.16 -3.82
C ALA A 38 -16.95 -3.42 -2.33
N ARG A 39 -17.07 -2.34 -1.54
CA ARG A 39 -17.19 -2.43 -0.08
C ARG A 39 -18.54 -2.96 0.41
N LYS A 40 -19.61 -2.98 -0.38
CA LYS A 40 -20.92 -3.49 0.06
C LYS A 40 -21.12 -4.97 -0.19
N ASP A 41 -20.86 -5.43 -1.41
CA ASP A 41 -21.34 -6.73 -1.90
C ASP A 41 -20.25 -7.55 -2.62
N ARG A 42 -19.00 -7.10 -2.60
CA ARG A 42 -17.86 -7.74 -3.30
C ARG A 42 -17.98 -7.69 -4.83
N SER A 43 -18.92 -6.92 -5.38
CA SER A 43 -19.07 -6.75 -6.82
C SER A 43 -17.83 -6.08 -7.44
N PRO A 44 -17.48 -6.38 -8.70
CA PRO A 44 -16.56 -5.56 -9.49
C PRO A 44 -17.21 -4.26 -10.00
N ASP A 45 -18.51 -4.06 -9.71
CA ASP A 45 -19.26 -2.87 -10.12
C ASP A 45 -18.66 -1.59 -9.51
N THR A 46 -18.44 -0.58 -10.33
CA THR A 46 -17.81 0.70 -9.98
C THR A 46 -18.76 1.69 -9.29
N SER A 47 -20.03 1.32 -9.11
CA SER A 47 -21.06 2.18 -8.49
C SER A 47 -20.89 2.35 -6.97
N ASP A 48 -20.14 1.47 -6.31
CA ASP A 48 -19.85 1.51 -4.88
C ASP A 48 -18.42 2.00 -4.60
N GLU A 49 -18.07 2.32 -3.35
CA GLU A 49 -16.69 2.74 -3.05
C GLU A 49 -15.73 1.55 -2.93
N HIS A 50 -14.52 1.78 -3.43
CA HIS A 50 -13.47 0.77 -3.57
C HIS A 50 -12.16 1.24 -2.95
N CYS A 51 -11.25 0.28 -2.72
CA CYS A 51 -9.84 0.53 -2.43
C CYS A 51 -8.96 -0.10 -3.51
N ASN A 52 -9.30 0.11 -4.78
CA ASN A 52 -8.63 -0.62 -5.86
C ASN A 52 -7.17 -0.18 -6.00
N ILE A 53 -6.36 -1.16 -6.40
CA ILE A 53 -4.97 -0.98 -6.80
C ILE A 53 -4.92 -1.25 -8.30
N PHE A 54 -4.76 -0.17 -9.07
CA PHE A 54 -4.52 -0.22 -10.50
C PHE A 54 -3.04 -0.43 -10.77
N TYR A 55 -2.71 -1.24 -11.77
CA TYR A 55 -1.34 -1.60 -12.09
C TYR A 55 -1.14 -1.86 -13.58
N ASP A 56 0.11 -1.69 -14.01
CA ASP A 56 0.54 -1.98 -15.37
C ASP A 56 0.95 -3.45 -15.52
N LYS A 57 0.13 -4.23 -16.25
CA LYS A 57 0.36 -5.67 -16.52
C LYS A 57 1.64 -5.94 -17.33
N GLU A 58 2.17 -4.95 -18.04
CA GLU A 58 3.43 -5.12 -18.77
C GLU A 58 4.63 -5.10 -17.82
N LYS A 59 4.52 -4.36 -16.71
CA LYS A 59 5.60 -4.18 -15.73
C LYS A 59 5.53 -5.15 -14.56
N VAL A 60 4.32 -5.46 -14.08
CA VAL A 60 4.13 -6.34 -12.93
C VAL A 60 3.16 -7.47 -13.22
N GLU A 61 3.36 -8.58 -12.52
CA GLU A 61 2.45 -9.72 -12.48
C GLU A 61 1.80 -9.78 -11.09
N LEU A 62 0.47 -9.82 -11.05
CA LEU A 62 -0.29 -10.05 -9.82
C LEU A 62 -0.15 -11.54 -9.44
N VAL A 63 0.52 -11.81 -8.33
CA VAL A 63 0.75 -13.18 -7.84
C VAL A 63 -0.41 -13.63 -6.95
N GLU A 64 -0.79 -12.77 -6.01
CA GLU A 64 -1.84 -13.02 -5.04
C GLU A 64 -2.46 -11.69 -4.60
N GLY A 65 -3.70 -11.72 -4.15
CA GLY A 65 -4.32 -10.55 -3.56
C GLY A 65 -5.75 -10.80 -3.12
N GLY A 66 -6.32 -9.81 -2.45
CA GLY A 66 -7.69 -9.87 -1.98
C GLY A 66 -8.15 -8.57 -1.34
N THR A 67 -9.42 -8.56 -0.95
CA THR A 67 -10.05 -7.47 -0.21
C THR A 67 -10.66 -8.04 1.06
N PHE A 68 -10.47 -7.35 2.18
CA PHE A 68 -11.10 -7.68 3.46
C PHE A 68 -11.75 -6.45 4.07
N TRP A 69 -12.75 -6.70 4.92
CA TRP A 69 -13.48 -5.67 5.63
C TRP A 69 -12.79 -5.35 6.94
N LEU A 70 -12.68 -4.05 7.23
CA LEU A 70 -12.07 -3.54 8.45
C LEU A 70 -13.10 -3.60 9.58
N SER A 71 -13.45 -4.81 9.98
CA SER A 71 -14.49 -5.15 10.95
C SER A 71 -14.08 -6.36 11.81
N GLU A 72 -14.91 -6.76 12.77
CA GLU A 72 -14.73 -7.99 13.55
C GLU A 72 -14.93 -9.26 12.71
N SER A 73 -15.50 -9.13 11.51
CA SER A 73 -15.74 -10.22 10.55
C SER A 73 -15.12 -9.88 9.19
N PRO A 74 -13.78 -9.91 9.03
CA PRO A 74 -13.10 -9.38 7.85
C PRO A 74 -13.42 -10.09 6.53
N SER A 75 -13.92 -11.32 6.61
CA SER A 75 -14.34 -12.14 5.46
C SER A 75 -15.79 -11.90 5.03
N VAL A 76 -16.56 -11.10 5.79
CA VAL A 76 -17.99 -10.86 5.54
C VAL A 76 -18.16 -9.53 4.80
N PRO A 77 -18.65 -9.55 3.54
CA PRO A 77 -18.91 -8.34 2.78
C PRO A 77 -19.89 -7.40 3.49
N GLY A 78 -19.62 -6.09 3.40
CA GLY A 78 -20.45 -5.06 4.01
C GLY A 78 -20.43 -5.03 5.54
N SER A 79 -19.57 -5.82 6.19
CA SER A 79 -19.51 -5.85 7.66
C SER A 79 -18.98 -4.53 8.22
N MET A 80 -19.57 -4.12 9.35
CA MET A 80 -19.27 -2.88 10.06
C MET A 80 -18.99 -3.20 11.52
N SER A 81 -18.04 -2.50 12.13
CA SER A 81 -17.69 -2.71 13.55
C SER A 81 -17.13 -1.45 14.17
N TRP A 82 -17.02 -1.46 15.50
CA TRP A 82 -16.37 -0.40 16.28
C TRP A 82 -16.95 1.00 16.06
N GLY A 83 -18.23 1.07 15.69
CA GLY A 83 -18.95 2.30 15.44
C GLY A 83 -18.63 2.96 14.09
N SER A 84 -18.13 2.20 13.10
CA SER A 84 -18.01 2.74 11.74
C SER A 84 -19.38 3.12 11.19
N VAL A 85 -19.45 4.20 10.42
CA VAL A 85 -20.72 4.69 9.81
C VAL A 85 -20.96 4.02 8.46
N VAL A 86 -19.88 3.55 7.84
CA VAL A 86 -19.90 2.79 6.60
C VAL A 86 -19.01 1.55 6.71
N PRO A 87 -19.22 0.51 5.89
CA PRO A 87 -18.24 -0.55 5.70
C PRO A 87 -16.89 0.05 5.26
N CYS A 88 -15.82 -0.31 5.95
CA CYS A 88 -14.46 0.07 5.59
C CYS A 88 -13.72 -1.15 5.05
N ILE A 89 -12.82 -0.96 4.08
CA ILE A 89 -12.13 -2.07 3.43
C ILE A 89 -10.63 -1.82 3.29
N ALA A 90 -9.91 -2.91 3.10
CA ALA A 90 -8.51 -2.94 2.75
C ALA A 90 -8.31 -3.93 1.59
N THR A 91 -7.62 -3.50 0.55
CA THR A 91 -7.20 -4.33 -0.57
C THR A 91 -5.71 -4.56 -0.48
N TRP A 92 -5.27 -5.80 -0.66
CA TRP A 92 -3.86 -6.16 -0.66
C TRP A 92 -3.51 -6.96 -1.91
N VAL A 93 -2.26 -6.82 -2.35
CA VAL A 93 -1.71 -7.52 -3.50
C VAL A 93 -0.24 -7.82 -3.29
N ILE A 94 0.21 -8.96 -3.80
CA ILE A 94 1.61 -9.31 -4.00
C ILE A 94 1.89 -9.23 -5.49
N PHE A 95 2.82 -8.36 -5.86
CA PHE A 95 3.30 -8.21 -7.23
C PHE A 95 4.67 -8.84 -7.39
N GLN A 96 4.89 -9.47 -8.53
CA GLN A 96 6.20 -9.83 -9.06
C GLN A 96 6.57 -8.86 -10.18
N LEU A 97 7.75 -8.25 -10.12
CA LEU A 97 8.24 -7.41 -11.21
C LEU A 97 8.66 -8.28 -12.40
N LYS A 98 8.21 -7.91 -13.60
CA LYS A 98 8.59 -8.55 -14.86
C LYS A 98 9.93 -8.01 -15.35
N GLY A 99 10.66 -8.82 -16.12
CA GLY A 99 11.94 -8.42 -16.72
C GLY A 99 13.12 -8.36 -15.75
N VAL A 100 12.99 -8.90 -14.53
CA VAL A 100 14.09 -9.01 -13.55
C VAL A 100 14.56 -10.45 -13.46
N GLU A 101 15.86 -10.67 -13.62
CA GLU A 101 16.45 -12.02 -13.52
C GLU A 101 16.23 -12.67 -12.15
N PRO A 102 16.12 -14.02 -12.09
CA PRO A 102 15.93 -14.77 -10.86
C PRO A 102 16.88 -14.36 -9.72
N PRO A 103 16.36 -14.24 -8.48
CA PRO A 103 15.03 -14.66 -8.04
C PRO A 103 13.93 -13.61 -8.32
N GLY A 104 14.19 -12.61 -9.17
CA GLY A 104 13.30 -11.50 -9.42
C GLY A 104 13.07 -10.65 -8.18
N PHE A 105 12.07 -9.77 -8.25
CA PHE A 105 11.70 -8.89 -7.14
C PHE A 105 10.19 -8.88 -6.96
N SER A 106 9.74 -9.35 -5.80
CA SER A 106 8.34 -9.27 -5.39
C SER A 106 8.18 -8.25 -4.27
N PHE A 107 7.02 -7.62 -4.21
CA PHE A 107 6.66 -6.65 -3.19
C PHE A 107 5.16 -6.69 -2.94
N GLN A 108 4.76 -6.13 -1.81
CA GLN A 108 3.38 -6.11 -1.37
C GLN A 108 2.85 -4.68 -1.38
N ILE A 109 1.60 -4.51 -1.77
CA ILE A 109 0.88 -3.26 -1.57
C ILE A 109 -0.39 -3.56 -0.78
N VAL A 110 -0.65 -2.77 0.26
CA VAL A 110 -1.89 -2.79 1.03
C VAL A 110 -2.48 -1.39 1.00
N ASN A 111 -3.64 -1.26 0.36
CA ASN A 111 -4.39 -0.01 0.25
C ASN A 111 -5.65 -0.04 1.13
N THR A 112 -5.93 1.04 1.86
CA THR A 112 -7.02 1.08 2.85
C THR A 112 -7.89 2.32 2.76
N ASN A 113 -9.16 2.19 3.12
CA ASN A 113 -10.06 3.32 3.38
C ASN A 113 -10.69 3.11 4.76
N ILE A 114 -10.15 3.81 5.74
CA ILE A 114 -10.51 3.69 7.15
C ILE A 114 -11.57 4.71 7.52
N ASP A 115 -12.45 4.38 8.45
CA ASP A 115 -13.57 5.24 8.86
C ASP A 115 -13.19 6.69 9.23
N GLU A 116 -13.94 7.64 8.69
CA GLU A 116 -13.72 9.07 8.91
C GLU A 116 -14.20 9.56 10.28
N PHE A 117 -15.24 8.94 10.83
CA PHE A 117 -15.99 9.49 11.94
C PHE A 117 -15.56 8.91 13.29
N SER A 118 -15.40 7.60 13.39
CA SER A 118 -15.10 6.85 14.61
C SER A 118 -13.59 6.69 14.84
N PRO A 119 -13.01 7.37 15.86
CA PRO A 119 -11.62 7.15 16.23
C PRO A 119 -11.33 5.72 16.71
N ARG A 120 -12.35 5.06 17.29
CA ARG A 120 -12.26 3.67 17.74
C ARG A 120 -12.14 2.73 16.55
N ALA A 121 -12.97 2.92 15.51
CA ALA A 121 -12.87 2.17 14.26
C ALA A 121 -11.49 2.38 13.64
N ARG A 122 -11.01 3.64 13.53
CA ARG A 122 -9.66 3.90 12.98
C ARG A 122 -8.54 3.10 13.65
N ARG A 123 -8.49 3.10 14.98
CA ARG A 123 -7.45 2.38 15.73
C ARG A 123 -7.56 0.86 15.52
N ARG A 124 -8.77 0.31 15.55
CA ARG A 124 -9.01 -1.13 15.38
C ARG A 124 -8.73 -1.58 13.95
N SER A 125 -9.17 -0.82 12.96
CA SER A 125 -8.87 -1.03 11.55
C SER A 125 -7.37 -0.99 11.26
N ALA A 126 -6.64 -0.03 11.84
CA ALA A 126 -5.19 0.03 11.72
C ALA A 126 -4.56 -1.26 12.25
N LEU A 127 -4.87 -1.66 13.49
CA LEU A 127 -4.36 -2.88 14.09
C LEU A 127 -4.67 -4.13 13.25
N LEU A 128 -5.89 -4.24 12.73
CA LEU A 128 -6.29 -5.35 11.87
C LEU A 128 -5.48 -5.37 10.55
N ALA A 129 -5.31 -4.22 9.91
CA ALA A 129 -4.48 -4.11 8.71
C ALA A 129 -3.03 -4.51 8.98
N TRP A 130 -2.49 -4.15 10.16
CA TRP A 130 -1.16 -4.55 10.57
C TRP A 130 -1.03 -6.03 10.89
N GLN A 131 -2.02 -6.64 11.54
CA GLN A 131 -2.09 -8.09 11.73
C GLN A 131 -2.13 -8.82 10.39
N HIS A 132 -2.88 -8.28 9.41
CA HIS A 132 -2.89 -8.83 8.08
C HIS A 132 -1.51 -8.71 7.41
N ILE A 133 -0.88 -7.54 7.43
CA ILE A 133 0.49 -7.37 6.92
C ILE A 133 1.46 -8.35 7.58
N ALA A 134 1.39 -8.52 8.90
CA ALA A 134 2.21 -9.46 9.65
C ALA A 134 2.02 -10.93 9.24
N SER A 135 0.85 -11.28 8.68
CA SER A 135 0.57 -12.63 8.18
C SER A 135 1.14 -12.88 6.77
N LEU A 136 1.51 -11.82 6.05
CA LEU A 136 2.10 -11.90 4.72
C LEU A 136 3.61 -12.18 4.80
N PRO A 137 4.27 -12.64 3.71
CA PRO A 137 5.67 -13.04 3.75
C PRO A 137 6.61 -11.90 4.23
N PRO A 138 7.28 -12.03 5.39
CA PRO A 138 8.07 -10.94 5.99
C PRO A 138 9.33 -10.60 5.17
N SER A 139 9.73 -11.50 4.26
CA SER A 139 10.84 -11.29 3.35
C SER A 139 10.55 -10.31 2.22
N LEU A 140 9.28 -9.97 1.97
CA LEU A 140 8.88 -9.06 0.91
C LEU A 140 8.69 -7.65 1.48
N PRO A 141 9.20 -6.60 0.80
CA PRO A 141 8.92 -5.22 1.19
C PRO A 141 7.42 -4.92 1.02
N VAL A 142 6.86 -4.13 1.94
CA VAL A 142 5.44 -3.75 1.93
C VAL A 142 5.25 -2.24 1.82
N VAL A 143 4.36 -1.84 0.92
CA VAL A 143 3.83 -0.48 0.85
C VAL A 143 2.44 -0.49 1.46
N TYR A 144 2.26 0.24 2.56
CA TYR A 144 0.98 0.42 3.21
C TYR A 144 0.46 1.85 2.95
N CYS A 145 -0.68 1.96 2.28
CA CYS A 145 -1.22 3.24 1.88
C CYS A 145 -2.72 3.34 2.12
N GLY A 146 -3.24 4.56 2.01
CA GLY A 146 -4.66 4.78 1.87
C GLY A 146 -5.21 6.04 2.55
N GLY A 147 -6.54 6.08 2.59
CA GLY A 147 -7.32 7.06 3.34
C GLY A 147 -7.38 6.67 4.81
N PHE A 148 -6.44 7.17 5.61
CA PHE A 148 -6.45 6.92 7.07
C PHE A 148 -7.42 7.83 7.85
N ASN A 149 -7.97 8.85 7.19
CA ASN A 149 -8.93 9.82 7.74
C ASN A 149 -8.55 10.35 9.13
N THR A 150 -7.28 10.72 9.26
CA THR A 150 -6.71 11.34 10.44
C THR A 150 -5.67 12.38 10.03
N GLN A 151 -5.48 13.40 10.85
CA GLN A 151 -4.39 14.35 10.64
C GLN A 151 -3.04 13.60 10.69
N LYS A 152 -2.15 13.90 9.74
CA LYS A 152 -0.83 13.27 9.59
C LYS A 152 -0.05 13.22 10.91
N ARG A 153 -0.12 14.28 11.71
CA ARG A 153 0.55 14.34 13.04
C ARG A 153 0.04 13.26 13.99
N ALA A 154 -1.28 13.06 14.11
CA ALA A 154 -1.83 12.08 15.03
C ALA A 154 -1.48 10.64 14.61
N TRP A 155 -1.49 10.34 13.30
CA TRP A 155 -1.10 9.03 12.77
C TRP A 155 0.39 8.75 12.96
N CYS A 156 1.24 9.68 12.55
CA CYS A 156 2.70 9.55 12.64
C CYS A 156 3.21 9.57 14.08
N ALA A 157 2.50 10.22 15.02
CA ALA A 157 2.93 10.32 16.41
C ALA A 157 2.53 9.13 17.28
N THR A 158 1.46 8.39 16.94
CA THR A 158 0.91 7.37 17.85
C THR A 158 0.79 6.00 17.19
N THR A 159 -0.02 5.87 16.14
CA THR A 159 -0.37 4.56 15.58
C THR A 159 0.74 3.99 14.70
N LEU A 160 1.39 4.84 13.90
CA LEU A 160 2.43 4.41 12.97
C LEU A 160 3.71 3.87 13.68
N PRO A 161 4.28 4.55 14.71
CA PRO A 161 5.49 4.06 15.35
C PRO A 161 5.31 2.71 16.05
N ASP A 162 4.20 2.53 16.76
CA ASP A 162 3.93 1.28 17.49
C ASP A 162 3.79 0.09 16.54
N CYS A 163 3.11 0.30 15.42
CA CYS A 163 2.89 -0.75 14.43
C CYS A 163 4.16 -1.03 13.60
N LEU A 164 4.92 0.01 13.26
CA LEU A 164 6.21 -0.16 12.59
C LEU A 164 7.20 -0.95 13.47
N ARG A 165 7.28 -0.64 14.77
CA ARG A 165 8.12 -1.39 15.72
C ARG A 165 7.75 -2.87 15.76
N GLN A 166 6.46 -3.20 15.79
CA GLN A 166 6.01 -4.59 15.77
C GLN A 166 6.41 -5.31 14.48
N LEU A 167 6.24 -4.67 13.32
CA LEU A 167 6.63 -5.28 12.04
C LEU A 167 8.14 -5.51 11.91
N LEU A 168 8.95 -4.54 12.35
CA LEU A 168 10.40 -4.71 12.40
C LEU A 168 10.78 -5.89 13.31
N GLY A 169 10.10 -6.03 14.47
CA GLY A 169 10.28 -7.17 15.37
C GLY A 169 9.86 -8.52 14.77
N LEU A 170 8.91 -8.52 13.82
CA LEU A 170 8.48 -9.71 13.07
C LEU A 170 9.36 -9.99 11.83
N GLY A 171 10.44 -9.23 11.64
CA GLY A 171 11.42 -9.45 10.58
C GLY A 171 11.10 -8.76 9.25
N PHE A 172 10.08 -7.90 9.19
CA PHE A 172 9.85 -7.06 8.01
C PHE A 172 10.99 -6.08 7.85
N ARG A 173 11.63 -6.08 6.67
CA ARG A 173 12.83 -5.27 6.41
C ARG A 173 12.56 -3.91 5.77
N ALA A 174 11.35 -3.68 5.26
CA ALA A 174 10.96 -2.43 4.64
C ALA A 174 9.43 -2.25 4.68
N VAL A 175 8.97 -1.20 5.35
CA VAL A 175 7.57 -0.79 5.41
C VAL A 175 7.49 0.68 5.01
N ALA A 176 6.76 0.98 3.94
CA ALA A 176 6.57 2.34 3.48
C ALA A 176 5.13 2.77 3.73
N THR A 177 4.90 3.92 4.38
CA THR A 177 3.53 4.43 4.60
C THR A 177 3.19 5.68 3.79
N MET A 178 2.00 5.71 3.20
CA MET A 178 1.49 6.85 2.43
C MET A 178 0.05 7.19 2.77
N THR A 179 -0.16 8.43 3.20
CA THR A 179 -1.48 8.99 3.53
C THR A 179 -2.03 9.79 2.34
N THR A 180 -3.35 9.77 2.12
CA THR A 180 -4.14 10.57 1.14
C THR A 180 -3.80 12.05 1.00
N ALA A 181 -3.10 12.66 1.97
CA ALA A 181 -2.74 14.08 1.93
C ALA A 181 -1.79 14.48 0.78
N TYR A 182 -1.29 13.53 -0.03
CA TYR A 182 -0.40 13.81 -1.16
C TYR A 182 -0.82 12.97 -2.36
N ASN A 183 -1.09 13.64 -3.48
CA ASN A 183 -1.67 13.02 -4.68
C ASN A 183 -0.64 12.23 -5.52
N THR A 184 0.67 12.41 -5.25
CA THR A 184 1.76 11.64 -5.86
C THR A 184 2.88 11.38 -4.87
N LYS A 185 3.45 10.18 -4.87
CA LYS A 185 4.63 9.85 -4.07
C LYS A 185 5.53 8.87 -4.79
N LEU A 186 6.81 9.23 -4.90
CA LEU A 186 7.85 8.32 -5.33
C LEU A 186 8.40 7.60 -4.10
N MET A 187 8.33 6.27 -4.11
CA MET A 187 8.87 5.42 -3.06
C MET A 187 10.01 4.59 -3.56
N ARG A 188 11.14 4.64 -2.85
CA ARG A 188 12.28 3.75 -3.11
C ARG A 188 12.26 2.57 -2.16
N LEU A 189 11.87 1.39 -2.65
CA LEU A 189 12.01 0.14 -1.93
C LEU A 189 13.40 -0.43 -2.15
N LYS A 190 14.11 -0.78 -1.08
CA LYS A 190 15.43 -1.42 -1.17
C LYS A 190 15.33 -2.87 -0.72
N ARG A 191 15.96 -3.76 -1.48
CA ARG A 191 16.23 -5.14 -1.06
C ARG A 191 17.74 -5.30 -0.90
N SER A 192 18.21 -5.38 0.33
CA SER A 192 19.61 -5.68 0.60
C SER A 192 19.87 -7.18 0.44
N ARG A 193 20.80 -7.54 -0.44
CA ARG A 193 21.33 -8.91 -0.56
C ARG A 193 22.74 -8.92 0.00
N LEU A 194 22.97 -9.71 1.04
CA LEU A 194 24.31 -10.08 1.46
C LEU A 194 24.80 -11.19 0.53
N SER A 195 25.48 -10.84 -0.57
CA SER A 195 26.26 -11.81 -1.34
C SER A 195 27.71 -11.83 -0.82
N PRO A 196 28.36 -13.00 -0.68
CA PRO A 196 29.73 -13.08 -0.16
C PRO A 196 30.80 -12.42 -1.05
N ARG A 197 30.50 -12.12 -2.33
CA ARG A 197 31.51 -11.66 -3.30
C ARG A 197 31.39 -10.20 -3.70
N ARG A 198 30.21 -9.57 -3.62
CA ARG A 198 29.96 -8.11 -3.74
C ARG A 198 28.62 -7.76 -3.09
N ARG A 199 28.53 -6.65 -2.35
CA ARG A 199 27.25 -6.06 -1.94
C ARG A 199 26.61 -5.37 -3.15
N LEU A 200 25.79 -6.10 -3.90
CA LEU A 200 24.90 -5.52 -4.91
C LEU A 200 23.57 -5.19 -4.23
N HIS A 201 23.19 -3.92 -4.22
CA HIS A 201 21.86 -3.51 -3.76
C HIS A 201 20.96 -3.37 -4.97
N GLN A 202 19.88 -4.17 -4.98
CA GLN A 202 18.76 -3.91 -5.87
C GLN A 202 17.79 -2.98 -5.15
N SER A 203 17.54 -1.83 -5.75
CA SER A 203 16.47 -0.93 -5.32
C SER A 203 15.43 -0.82 -6.42
N ILE A 204 14.17 -0.67 -6.03
CA ILE A 204 13.08 -0.37 -6.93
C ILE A 204 12.49 0.98 -6.56
N ASP A 205 12.38 1.85 -7.56
CA ASP A 205 11.58 3.07 -7.44
C ASP A 205 10.17 2.77 -7.95
N LEU A 206 9.20 2.83 -7.03
CA LEU A 206 7.78 2.73 -7.28
C LEU A 206 7.19 4.13 -7.35
N GLU A 207 6.51 4.44 -8.44
CA GLU A 207 5.74 5.67 -8.57
C GLU A 207 4.26 5.39 -8.35
N LEU A 208 3.76 5.95 -7.25
CA LEU A 208 2.40 5.73 -6.76
C LEU A 208 1.61 7.03 -6.82
N PHE A 209 0.45 6.96 -7.45
CA PHE A 209 -0.52 8.06 -7.52
C PHE A 209 -1.78 7.67 -6.75
N TYR A 210 -2.31 8.61 -5.97
CA TYR A 210 -3.50 8.38 -5.17
C TYR A 210 -4.58 9.38 -5.55
N VAL A 211 -5.74 8.88 -5.96
CA VAL A 211 -6.91 9.71 -6.33
C VAL A 211 -8.13 9.19 -5.58
N GLY A 212 -8.64 9.95 -4.61
CA GLY A 212 -9.76 9.51 -3.78
C GLY A 212 -9.36 8.33 -2.88
N ASN A 213 -9.91 7.14 -3.14
CA ASN A 213 -9.53 5.87 -2.46
C ASN A 213 -8.79 4.89 -3.39
N TYR A 214 -8.44 5.34 -4.58
CA TYR A 214 -7.82 4.53 -5.62
C TYR A 214 -6.32 4.75 -5.65
N LEU A 215 -5.56 3.65 -5.66
CA LEU A 215 -4.11 3.66 -5.82
C LEU A 215 -3.77 3.25 -7.25
N TYR A 216 -2.86 3.99 -7.88
CA TYR A 216 -2.31 3.68 -9.19
C TYR A 216 -0.82 3.46 -9.08
N LEU A 217 -0.37 2.28 -9.52
CA LEU A 217 1.04 1.95 -9.70
C LEU A 217 1.40 2.13 -11.18
N PHE A 218 2.05 3.26 -11.50
CA PHE A 218 2.37 3.63 -12.88
C PHE A 218 3.74 3.13 -13.34
N LEU A 219 4.75 3.22 -12.46
CA LEU A 219 6.14 2.97 -12.83
C LEU A 219 6.88 2.20 -11.75
N CYS A 220 7.72 1.26 -12.21
CA CYS A 220 8.63 0.47 -11.42
C CYS A 220 9.97 0.45 -12.16
N TYR A 221 11.05 0.93 -11.54
CA TYR A 221 12.40 0.87 -12.12
C TYR A 221 13.34 0.11 -11.20
N VAL A 222 14.12 -0.82 -11.75
CA VAL A 222 15.22 -1.44 -11.01
C VAL A 222 16.46 -0.56 -11.13
N ILE A 223 16.98 -0.13 -9.99
CA ILE A 223 18.24 0.60 -9.89
C ILE A 223 19.23 -0.26 -9.13
N TRP A 224 20.33 -0.58 -9.81
CA TRP A 224 21.49 -1.26 -9.24
C TRP A 224 22.41 -0.21 -8.60
N ILE A 225 22.70 -0.38 -7.31
CA ILE A 225 23.69 0.41 -6.54
C ILE A 225 24.73 -0.55 -5.96
#